data_AF-A0AB35HSQ4-F1
#
_entry.id   AF-A0AB35HSQ4-F1
#
_cell.length_a   1.000
_cell.length_b   1.000
_cell.length_c   1.000
_cell.angle_alpha   90.00
_cell.angle_beta   90.00
_cell.angle_gamma   90.00
#
_symmetry.space_group_name_H-M   'P 1'
#
loop_
_entity.id
_entity.type
_entity.pdbx_description
1 polymer ?
#
loop_
_entity_poly.entity_id
_entity_poly.type
_entity_poly.pdbx_seq_one_letter_code
_entity_poly.pdbx_strand_id
1 'polypeptide(L)'
;MLNNFKRTLRRKFKLYDLKSSKEMLIMQFSLYNFIAFNSKDFYIKINNHSIPYKFKKISKNIVEAQIDKQYITKDENIIGFY
;
A
#
# COMPACT_ATOMS: atom_id res chain seq x y z
N MET A 1 -33.41 -17.39 -11.21
CA MET A 1 -31.94 -17.37 -11.23
C MET A 1 -31.45 -15.93 -11.16
N LEU A 2 -31.32 -15.35 -9.96
CA LEU A 2 -30.51 -14.16 -9.75
C LEU A 2 -29.29 -14.62 -8.96
N ASN A 3 -28.18 -14.85 -9.65
CA ASN A 3 -26.89 -14.98 -8.98
C ASN A 3 -26.65 -13.67 -8.24
N ASN A 4 -26.79 -13.71 -6.92
CA ASN A 4 -26.49 -12.64 -5.99
C ASN A 4 -25.02 -12.23 -6.16
N PHE A 5 -24.74 -11.36 -7.13
CA PHE A 5 -23.49 -10.61 -7.24
C PHE A 5 -23.46 -9.55 -6.12
N LYS A 6 -23.55 -9.98 -4.85
CA LYS A 6 -22.96 -9.23 -3.74
C LYS A 6 -21.45 -9.42 -3.85
N ARG A 7 -20.87 -8.89 -4.93
CA ARG A 7 -19.44 -8.63 -5.02
C ARG A 7 -19.21 -7.53 -4.00
N THR A 8 -19.00 -7.92 -2.75
CA THR A 8 -18.72 -7.02 -1.64
C THR A 8 -17.68 -6.04 -2.16
N LEU A 9 -18.04 -4.76 -2.23
CA LEU A 9 -17.13 -3.68 -2.61
C LEU A 9 -16.12 -3.51 -1.46
N ARG A 10 -15.33 -4.56 -1.19
CA ARG A 10 -14.31 -4.58 -0.16
C ARG A 10 -13.29 -3.53 -0.56
N ARG A 11 -12.90 -2.70 0.41
CA ARG A 11 -11.81 -1.75 0.28
C ARG A 11 -10.56 -2.49 -0.16
N LYS A 12 -9.89 -1.99 -1.20
CA LYS A 12 -8.68 -2.62 -1.73
C LYS A 12 -7.64 -1.56 -2.04
N PHE A 13 -6.44 -1.77 -1.49
CA PHE A 13 -5.22 -1.15 -1.96
C PHE A 13 -4.70 -1.97 -3.13
N LYS A 14 -4.42 -1.33 -4.25
CA LYS A 14 -3.75 -1.97 -5.38
C LYS A 14 -2.47 -1.20 -5.67
N LEU A 15 -1.32 -1.86 -5.50
CA LEU A 15 -0.05 -1.33 -5.98
C LEU A 15 -0.17 -1.12 -7.50
N TYR A 16 0.05 0.11 -7.96
CA TYR A 16 -0.03 0.44 -9.38
C TYR A 16 1.26 1.04 -9.95
N ASP A 17 2.11 1.60 -9.09
CA ASP A 17 3.44 2.07 -9.48
C ASP A 17 4.45 1.77 -8.38
N LEU A 18 5.66 1.42 -8.79
CA LEU A 18 6.79 1.07 -7.92
C LEU A 18 8.05 1.70 -8.48
N LYS A 19 8.64 2.60 -7.69
CA LYS A 19 9.90 3.28 -8.03
C LYS A 19 10.93 3.01 -6.96
N SER A 20 12.17 2.80 -7.38
CA SER A 20 13.27 2.45 -6.51
C SER A 20 14.43 3.42 -6.78
N SER A 21 14.88 4.13 -5.76
CA SER A 21 16.09 4.96 -5.80
C SER A 21 17.20 4.29 -5.01
N LYS A 22 18.39 4.90 -4.89
CA LYS A 22 19.48 4.35 -4.07
C LYS A 22 19.10 4.20 -2.60
N GLU A 23 18.28 5.12 -2.09
CA GLU A 23 17.99 5.25 -0.66
C GLU A 23 16.55 4.87 -0.31
N MET A 24 15.62 4.94 -1.27
CA MET A 24 14.20 4.75 -0.99
C MET A 24 13.50 3.80 -1.96
N LEU A 25 12.46 3.15 -1.45
CA LEU A 25 11.43 2.49 -2.23
C LEU A 25 10.14 3.34 -2.14
N ILE A 26 9.61 3.73 -3.29
CA ILE A 26 8.40 4.53 -3.42
C ILE A 26 7.32 3.65 -4.04
N MET A 27 6.23 3.47 -3.33
CA MET A 27 5.09 2.65 -3.74
C MET A 27 3.85 3.52 -3.84
N GLN A 28 3.18 3.48 -4.99
CA GLN A 28 1.91 4.17 -5.16
C GLN A 28 0.76 3.16 -5.22
N PHE A 29 -0.30 3.43 -4.46
CA PHE A 29 -1.46 2.58 -4.32
C PHE A 29 -2.71 3.29 -4.80
N SER A 30 -3.47 2.59 -5.64
CA SER A 30 -4.83 2.95 -6.02
C SER A 30 -5.81 2.43 -4.98
N LEU A 31 -6.69 3.31 -4.51
CA LEU A 31 -7.72 3.06 -3.51
C LEU A 31 -9.04 2.73 -4.21
N TYR A 32 -9.54 1.51 -4.03
CA TYR A 32 -10.83 1.09 -4.56
C TYR A 32 -11.84 0.93 -3.43
N ASN A 33 -13.05 1.49 -3.62
CA ASN A 33 -14.17 1.41 -2.68
C ASN A 33 -13.92 2.05 -1.31
N PHE A 34 -13.04 3.05 -1.24
CA PHE A 34 -12.85 3.86 -0.04
C PHE A 34 -13.80 5.07 -0.06
N ILE A 35 -14.68 5.16 0.94
CA ILE A 35 -15.52 6.35 1.17
C ILE A 35 -14.65 7.48 1.74
N ALA A 36 -13.84 7.14 2.74
CA ALA A 36 -12.78 7.96 3.29
C ALA A 36 -11.58 7.07 3.61
N PHE A 37 -10.37 7.56 3.34
CA PHE A 37 -9.13 6.87 3.68
C PHE A 37 -8.42 7.63 4.81
N ASN A 38 -8.08 6.91 5.87
CA ASN A 38 -7.32 7.41 7.01
C ASN A 38 -5.93 6.76 6.99
N SER A 39 -4.88 7.58 6.91
CA SER A 39 -3.51 7.08 6.81
C SER A 39 -3.04 6.32 8.05
N LYS A 40 -3.68 6.55 9.21
CA LYS A 40 -3.36 5.82 10.45
C LYS A 40 -3.74 4.35 10.37
N ASP A 41 -4.67 4.00 9.49
CA ASP A 41 -5.17 2.63 9.31
C ASP A 41 -4.37 1.86 8.24
N PHE A 42 -3.39 2.52 7.61
CA PHE A 42 -2.52 1.91 6.60
C PHE A 42 -1.19 1.51 7.23
N TYR A 43 -0.78 0.28 6.98
CA TYR A 43 0.48 -0.24 7.52
C TYR A 43 1.26 -0.98 6.44
N ILE A 44 2.58 -0.83 6.47
CA ILE A 44 3.48 -1.60 5.64
C ILE A 44 4.27 -2.54 6.53
N LYS A 45 4.31 -3.79 6.11
CA LYS A 45 5.13 -4.82 6.71
C LYS A 45 6.17 -5.33 5.74
N ILE A 46 7.39 -5.50 6.22
CA ILE A 46 8.46 -6.22 5.52
C ILE A 46 8.81 -7.42 6.37
N ASN A 47 8.76 -8.62 5.77
CA ASN A 47 9.03 -9.88 6.48
C ASN A 47 8.18 -10.01 7.76
N ASN A 48 6.91 -9.62 7.67
CA ASN A 48 5.93 -9.59 8.76
C ASN A 48 6.19 -8.56 9.90
N HIS A 49 7.23 -7.73 9.80
CA HIS A 49 7.51 -6.65 10.74
C HIS A 49 6.99 -5.32 10.20
N SER A 50 6.25 -4.58 11.02
CA SER A 50 5.84 -3.21 10.68
C SER A 50 7.06 -2.31 10.59
N ILE A 51 7.14 -1.54 9.52
CA ILE A 51 8.25 -0.61 9.27
C ILE A 51 7.75 0.84 9.24
N PRO A 52 8.61 1.81 9.60
CA PRO A 52 8.27 3.20 9.41
C PRO A 52 8.26 3.55 7.92
N TYR A 53 7.34 4.44 7.54
CA TYR A 53 7.21 4.91 6.16
C TYR A 53 6.69 6.36 6.18
N LYS A 54 7.00 7.11 5.12
CA LYS A 54 6.40 8.42 4.88
C LYS A 54 5.16 8.25 4.01
N PHE A 55 4.06 8.85 4.43
CA PHE A 55 2.79 8.82 3.73
C PHE A 55 2.57 10.13 2.96
N LYS A 56 2.09 10.02 1.72
CA LYS A 56 1.68 11.17 0.92
C LYS A 56 0.39 10.87 0.16
N LYS A 57 -0.60 11.75 0.27
CA LYS A 57 -1.80 11.69 -0.58
C LYS A 57 -1.51 12.38 -1.91
N ILE A 58 -1.62 11.66 -3.01
CA ILE A 58 -1.37 12.20 -4.36
C ILE A 58 -2.68 12.70 -4.98
N SER A 59 -3.76 11.94 -4.81
CA SER A 59 -5.10 12.34 -5.25
C SER A 59 -6.19 11.70 -4.38
N LYS A 60 -7.47 11.86 -4.74
CA LYS A 60 -8.60 11.26 -4.00
C LYS A 60 -8.45 9.75 -3.84
N ASN A 61 -8.01 9.07 -4.90
CA ASN A 61 -7.95 7.60 -4.96
C ASN A 61 -6.50 7.09 -5.07
N ILE A 62 -5.51 7.95 -4.89
CA ILE A 62 -4.11 7.59 -5.04
C ILE A 62 -3.33 8.06 -3.83
N VAL A 63 -2.60 7.12 -3.22
CA VAL A 63 -1.71 7.36 -2.10
C VAL A 63 -0.33 6.84 -2.42
N GLU A 64 0.67 7.39 -1.76
CA GLU A 64 2.07 7.03 -1.91
C GLU A 64 2.65 6.74 -0.53
N ALA A 65 3.42 5.66 -0.46
CA ALA A 65 4.23 5.33 0.69
C ALA A 65 5.70 5.24 0.29
N GLN A 66 6.55 5.86 1.08
CA GLN A 66 7.99 5.90 0.86
C GLN A 66 8.69 5.22 2.04
N ILE A 67 9.57 4.28 1.73
CA ILE A 67 10.29 3.47 2.71
C ILE A 67 11.79 3.68 2.48
N ASP A 68 12.53 3.92 3.55
CA ASP A 68 13.99 3.90 3.47
C ASP A 68 14.50 2.47 3.27
N LYS A 69 15.38 2.29 2.28
CA LYS A 69 15.94 0.97 1.94
C LYS A 69 16.76 0.34 3.06
N GLN A 70 17.12 1.08 4.10
CA GLN A 70 17.71 0.52 5.31
C GLN A 70 16.81 -0.55 5.98
N TYR A 71 15.50 -0.52 5.73
CA TYR A 71 14.54 -1.51 6.22
C TYR A 71 14.31 -2.68 5.25
N ILE A 72 14.92 -2.66 4.07
CA ILE A 72 14.83 -3.71 3.05
C ILE A 72 16.14 -4.50 3.11
N THR A 73 16.07 -5.78 3.46
CA THR A 73 17.27 -6.63 3.52
C THR A 73 17.77 -6.96 2.11
N LYS A 74 19.00 -7.47 1.98
CA LYS A 74 19.53 -7.89 0.67
C LYS A 74 18.86 -9.14 0.11
N ASP A 75 18.13 -9.87 0.94
CA ASP A 75 17.45 -11.11 0.58
C ASP A 75 16.06 -10.85 -0.03
N GLU A 76 15.32 -11.91 -0.34
CA GLU A 76 13.92 -11.80 -0.74
C GLU A 76 13.10 -11.17 0.39
N ASN A 77 12.44 -10.05 0.09
CA ASN A 77 11.58 -9.35 1.04
C ASN A 77 10.12 -9.51 0.63
N ILE A 78 9.29 -9.99 1.56
CA ILE A 78 7.84 -10.01 1.36
C ILE A 78 7.27 -8.72 1.91
N ILE A 79 6.75 -7.88 1.02
CA ILE A 79 6.11 -6.61 1.37
C ILE A 79 4.59 -6.81 1.43
N GLY A 80 4.02 -6.67 2.62
CA GLY A 80 2.58 -6.68 2.87
C GLY A 80 2.04 -5.29 3.19
N PHE A 81 0.81 -5.01 2.79
CA PHE A 81 0.10 -3.77 3.09
C PHE A 81 -1.35 -4.05 3.48
N TYR A 82 -1.85 -3.32 4.48
CA TYR A 82 -3.16 -3.54 5.12
C TYR A 82 -3.93 -2.24 5.27
#